data_AF-A0A531LJA3-F1
#
_entry.id   AF-A0A531LJA3-F1
#
_cell.length_a   1.000
_cell.length_b   1.000
_cell.length_c   1.000
_cell.angle_alpha   90.00
_cell.angle_beta   90.00
_cell.angle_gamma   90.00
#
_symmetry.space_group_name_H-M   'P 1'
#
loop_
_entity.id
_entity.type
_entity.pdbx_description
1 polymer ?
#
loop_
_entity_poly.entity_id
_entity_poly.type
_entity_poly.pdbx_seq_one_letter_code
_entity_poly.pdbx_strand_id
1 'polypeptide(L)' 'KPRLIKADMVKPGAAVIDIGINSEIGPDGTSRIVGDVDTDSVKHVASWITPVPGGVGPITVAILLRNTMVAL' A
#
# COMPACT_ATOMS: atom_id res chain seq x y z
N LYS A 1 10.29 -0.87 5.60
CA LYS A 1 10.64 -2.30 5.84
C LYS A 1 9.48 -3.10 5.31
N PRO A 2 9.68 -4.01 4.36
CA PRO A 2 8.57 -4.71 3.72
C PRO A 2 7.76 -5.51 4.74
N ARG A 3 6.42 -5.46 4.61
CA ARG A 3 5.47 -6.23 5.43
C ARG A 3 5.65 -6.08 6.95
N LEU A 4 5.99 -4.87 7.41
CA LEU A 4 6.13 -4.56 8.83
C LEU A 4 4.80 -4.66 9.59
N ILE A 5 3.71 -4.16 9.00
CA ILE A 5 2.39 -4.13 9.67
C ILE A 5 1.70 -5.48 9.50
N LYS A 6 1.36 -6.12 10.62
CA LYS A 6 0.75 -7.45 10.71
C LYS A 6 -0.72 -7.37 11.14
N ALA A 7 -1.46 -8.47 10.95
CA ALA A 7 -2.90 -8.56 11.21
C ALA A 7 -3.31 -8.20 12.65
N ASP A 8 -2.51 -8.58 13.64
CA ASP A 8 -2.73 -8.31 15.06
C ASP A 8 -2.56 -6.83 15.44
N MET A 9 -1.89 -6.04 14.58
CA MET A 9 -1.72 -4.60 14.74
C MET A 9 -2.92 -3.80 14.19
N VAL A 10 -3.84 -4.45 13.47
CA VAL A 10 -4.94 -3.79 12.75
C VAL A 10 -6.24 -3.99 13.49
N LYS A 11 -6.97 -2.89 13.73
CA LYS A 11 -8.31 -2.94 14.31
C LYS A 11 -9.27 -3.68 13.36
N PRO A 12 -10.10 -4.63 13.86
CA PRO A 12 -11.13 -5.28 13.04
C PRO A 12 -12.03 -4.26 12.35
N GLY A 13 -12.21 -4.43 11.04
CA GLY A 13 -13.01 -3.54 10.20
C GLY A 13 -12.34 -2.22 9.81
N ALA A 14 -11.05 -2.03 10.10
CA ALA A 14 -10.34 -0.81 9.70
C ALA A 14 -10.24 -0.66 8.18
N ALA A 15 -10.08 0.60 7.74
CA ALA A 15 -9.55 0.91 6.42
C ALA A 15 -8.03 1.08 6.52
N VAL A 16 -7.27 0.34 5.71
CA VAL A 16 -5.81 0.37 5.69
C VAL A 16 -5.36 1.01 4.37
N ILE A 17 -4.59 2.09 4.49
CA ILE A 17 -3.99 2.79 3.36
C ILE A 17 -2.48 2.54 3.42
N ASP A 18 -2.00 1.67 2.54
CA ASP A 18 -0.59 1.32 2.40
C ASP A 18 0.06 2.22 1.34
N ILE A 19 0.88 3.16 1.82
CA ILE A 19 1.69 4.07 1.00
C ILE A 19 3.10 3.53 0.73
N GLY A 20 3.46 2.41 1.35
CA GLY A 20 4.80 1.87 1.35
C GLY A 20 5.23 1.37 -0.02
N ILE A 21 6.46 1.68 -0.41
CA ILE A 21 7.09 1.15 -1.61
C ILE A 21 8.42 0.55 -1.18
N ASN A 22 8.45 -0.78 -1.08
CA ASN A 22 9.64 -1.55 -0.76
C ASN A 22 9.92 -2.52 -1.93
N SER A 23 11.19 -2.81 -2.17
CA SER A 23 11.62 -3.83 -3.13
C SER A 23 12.01 -5.11 -2.39
N GLU A 24 11.51 -6.25 -2.83
CA GLU A 24 11.82 -7.57 -2.29
C GLU A 24 12.25 -8.50 -3.43
N ILE A 25 13.33 -9.27 -3.23
CA ILE A 25 13.79 -10.26 -4.20
C ILE A 25 13.06 -11.58 -3.93
N GLY A 26 12.31 -12.06 -4.92
CA GLY A 26 11.60 -13.33 -4.86
C GLY A 26 12.54 -14.53 -4.98
N PRO A 27 12.04 -15.75 -4.71
CA PRO A 27 12.81 -16.99 -4.83
C PRO A 27 13.34 -17.27 -6.26
N ASP A 28 12.69 -16.68 -7.27
CA ASP A 28 13.06 -16.72 -8.68
C ASP A 28 14.11 -15.65 -9.06
N GLY A 29 14.62 -14.89 -8.09
CA GLY A 29 15.54 -13.78 -8.31
C GLY A 29 14.87 -12.51 -8.84
N THR A 30 13.55 -12.51 -9.04
CA THR A 30 12.83 -11.33 -9.56
C THR A 30 12.58 -10.32 -8.45
N SER A 31 12.80 -9.04 -8.75
CA SER A 31 12.42 -7.96 -7.83
C SER A 31 10.92 -7.70 -7.92
N ARG A 32 10.25 -7.65 -6.78
CA ARG A 32 8.82 -7.35 -6.65
C ARG A 32 8.64 -6.13 -5.77
N ILE A 33 7.66 -5.30 -6.11
CA ILE A 33 7.26 -4.16 -5.29
C ILE A 33 6.22 -4.63 -4.28
N VAL A 34 6.49 -4.36 -3.01
CA VAL A 34 5.64 -4.73 -1.87
C VAL A 34 5.45 -3.53 -0.94
N GLY A 35 4.33 -3.53 -0.22
CA GLY A 35 3.98 -2.46 0.71
C GLY A 35 4.60 -2.61 2.10
N ASP A 36 4.25 -1.69 2.98
CA ASP A 36 4.60 -1.78 4.41
C ASP A 36 3.70 -2.78 5.15
N VAL A 37 2.58 -3.16 4.55
CA VAL A 37 1.57 -4.05 5.14
C VAL A 37 1.73 -5.48 4.63
N ASP A 38 1.58 -6.44 5.53
CA ASP A 38 1.39 -7.85 5.17
C ASP A 38 -0.05 -8.08 4.68
N THR A 39 -0.32 -7.66 3.45
CA THR A 39 -1.66 -7.62 2.83
C THR A 39 -2.40 -8.95 2.92
N ASP A 40 -1.71 -10.08 2.77
CA ASP A 40 -2.36 -11.40 2.81
C ASP A 40 -2.94 -11.72 4.18
N SER A 41 -2.26 -11.33 5.26
CA SER A 41 -2.80 -11.49 6.61
C SER A 41 -3.85 -10.42 6.93
N VAL A 42 -3.60 -9.17 6.54
CA VAL A 42 -4.40 -8.00 6.96
C VAL A 42 -5.74 -7.92 6.22
N LYS A 43 -5.84 -8.42 4.98
CA LYS A 43 -7.10 -8.42 4.21
C LYS A 43 -8.24 -9.19 4.87
N HIS A 44 -7.94 -10.07 5.81
CA HIS A 44 -8.93 -10.84 6.57
C HIS A 44 -9.46 -10.10 7.82
N VAL A 45 -8.78 -9.03 8.25
CA VAL A 45 -9.12 -8.25 9.45
C VAL A 45 -9.69 -6.88 9.07
N ALA A 46 -9.08 -6.23 8.07
CA ALA A 46 -9.50 -4.93 7.56
C ALA A 46 -10.75 -5.07 6.68
N SER A 47 -11.63 -4.06 6.70
CA SER A 47 -12.73 -3.97 5.73
C SER A 47 -12.27 -3.42 4.38
N TRP A 48 -11.20 -2.63 4.36
CA TRP A 48 -10.62 -2.03 3.17
C TRP A 48 -9.11 -2.05 3.26
N ILE A 49 -8.43 -2.35 2.16
CA ILE A 49 -6.97 -2.27 2.06
C ILE A 49 -6.56 -1.84 0.65
N THR A 50 -5.63 -0.90 0.55
CA THR A 50 -5.06 -0.51 -0.75
C THR A 50 -3.99 -1.50 -1.20
N PRO A 51 -4.00 -1.94 -2.47
CA PRO A 51 -2.98 -2.87 -2.96
C PRO A 51 -1.64 -2.16 -3.18
N VAL A 52 -0.55 -2.91 -3.05
CA VAL A 52 0.78 -2.51 -3.50
C VAL A 52 1.33 -3.63 -4.38
N PRO A 53 1.64 -3.37 -5.68
CA PRO A 53 1.48 -2.11 -6.40
C PRO A 53 0.01 -1.78 -6.75
N GLY A 54 -0.24 -0.55 -7.22
CA GLY A 54 -1.52 -0.15 -7.82
C GLY A 54 -2.49 0.65 -6.94
N GLY A 55 -2.17 0.85 -5.66
CA GLY A 55 -2.98 1.63 -4.73
C GLY A 55 -2.66 3.13 -4.77
N VAL A 56 -1.81 3.58 -3.85
CA VAL A 56 -1.64 5.03 -3.57
C VAL A 56 -0.78 5.75 -4.61
N GLY A 57 0.19 5.07 -5.23
CA GLY A 57 1.12 5.68 -6.19
C GLY A 57 0.44 6.49 -7.31
N PRO A 58 -0.52 5.93 -8.07
CA PRO A 58 -1.26 6.66 -9.10
C PRO A 58 -2.05 7.86 -8.57
N ILE A 59 -2.58 7.78 -7.34
CA ILE A 59 -3.32 8.87 -6.71
C ILE A 59 -2.40 10.06 -6.42
N THR A 60 -1.14 9.83 -6.00
CA THR A 60 -0.19 10.92 -5.76
C THR A 60 0.01 11.81 -6.99
N VAL A 61 0.14 11.22 -8.18
CA VAL A 61 0.27 11.98 -9.43
C VAL A 61 -1.02 12.72 -9.77
N ALA A 62 -2.17 12.05 -9.66
CA ALA A 62 -3.46 12.69 -9.92
C ALA A 62 -3.72 13.89 -9.00
N ILE A 63 -3.37 13.78 -7.72
CA ILE A 63 -3.52 14.86 -6.74
C ILE A 63 -2.53 16.00 -6.99
N LEU A 64 -1.30 15.70 -7.44
CA LEU A 64 -0.38 16.76 -7.90
C LEU A 64 -0.99 17.58 -9.04
N LEU A 65 -1.50 16.91 -10.08
CA LEU A 65 -2.13 17.58 -11.22
C LEU A 65 -3.37 18.39 -10.80
N ARG A 66 -4.20 17.83 -9.92
CA ARG A 66 -5.35 18.56 -9.35
C ARG A 66 -4.91 19.82 -8.62
N ASN A 67 -3.87 19.73 -7.79
CA ASN A 67 -3.37 20.87 -7.03
C ASN A 67 -2.79 21.94 -7.97
N THR A 68 -2.09 21.56 -9.04
CA THR A 68 -1.64 22.49 -10.07
C THR A 68 -2.82 23.21 -10.73
N MET A 69 -3.90 22.49 -11.06
CA MET A 69 -5.11 23.09 -11.65
C MET A 69 -5.83 24.05 -10.69
N VAL A 70 -5.90 23.73 -9.40
CA VAL A 70 -6.55 24.60 -8.38
C VAL A 70 -5.74 25.87 -8.11
N ALA A 71 -4.43 25.84 -8.34
CA ALA A 71 -3.55 26.99 -8.12
C ALA A 71 -3.57 28.02 -9.28
N LEU A 72 -4.11 27.65 -10.44
CA LEU A 72 -4.35 28.54 -11.58
C LEU A 72 -5.64 29.33 -11.40
#